data_AF-A0A0X8H0Q5-F1
#
_entry.id   AF-A0A0X8H0Q5-F1
#
_cell.length_a   1.000
_cell.length_b   1.000
_cell.length_c   1.000
_cell.angle_alpha   90.00
_cell.angle_beta   90.00
_cell.angle_gamma   90.00
#
_symmetry.space_group_name_H-M   'P 1'
#
loop_
_entity.id
_entity.type
_entity.pdbx_description
1 polymer ?
#
loop_
_entity_poly.entity_id
_entity_poly.type
_entity_poly.pdbx_seq_one_letter_code
_entity_poly.pdbx_strand_id
1 'polypeptide(L)'
;MKIKRTNLILLLVGIPLTAWRYQVALGWLIGQFVMILIEMTRTLFYDQILTRPNFRISQYIMYVLFTIIIIAGPLLFSFYFRGFVEPLAIFAAYFSSRILMFLNNIFSKGKEYHAS
;
A
#
# COMPACT_ATOMS: atom_id res chain seq x y z
N MET A 1 9.42 -2.39 -14.56
CA MET A 1 8.50 -2.35 -13.40
C MET A 1 8.93 -3.44 -12.41
N LYS A 2 9.48 -3.11 -11.24
CA LYS A 2 9.96 -4.13 -10.28
C LYS A 2 9.07 -4.11 -9.04
N ILE A 3 8.26 -5.15 -8.86
CA ILE A 3 7.55 -5.40 -7.59
C ILE A 3 8.62 -5.68 -6.54
N LYS A 4 8.59 -4.93 -5.42
CA LYS A 4 9.54 -5.16 -4.33
C LYS A 4 9.29 -6.54 -3.72
N ARG A 5 10.37 -7.25 -3.35
CA ARG A 5 10.29 -8.56 -2.69
C ARG A 5 9.37 -8.53 -1.47
N THR A 6 9.35 -7.42 -0.74
CA THR A 6 8.48 -7.17 0.41
C THR A 6 6.99 -7.26 0.08
N ASN A 7 6.57 -6.73 -1.07
CA ASN A 7 5.18 -6.76 -1.50
C ASN A 7 4.76 -8.18 -1.91
N LEU A 8 5.70 -8.95 -2.48
CA LEU A 8 5.47 -10.35 -2.84
C LEU A 8 5.27 -11.22 -1.59
N ILE A 9 6.10 -11.02 -0.56
CA ILE A 9 5.97 -11.72 0.73
C ILE A 9 4.60 -11.40 1.36
N LEU A 10 4.20 -10.13 1.37
CA LEU A 10 2.90 -9.71 1.90
C LEU A 10 1.72 -10.33 1.14
N LEU A 11 1.80 -10.46 -0.18
CA LEU A 11 0.77 -11.15 -0.96
C LEU A 11 0.67 -12.64 -0.59
N LEU A 12 1.81 -13.30 -0.37
CA LEU A 12 1.85 -14.73 -0.01
C LEU A 12 1.23 -15.02 1.37
N VAL A 13 1.20 -14.05 2.29
CA VAL A 13 0.47 -14.17 3.57
C VAL A 13 -1.03 -14.37 3.35
N GLY A 14 -1.58 -13.94 2.21
CA GLY A 14 -2.98 -14.19 1.86
C GLY A 14 -3.33 -15.67 1.68
N ILE A 15 -2.38 -16.50 1.25
CA ILE A 15 -2.60 -17.94 0.97
C ILE A 15 -2.93 -18.74 2.24
N PRO A 16 -2.15 -18.68 3.34
CA PRO A 16 -2.54 -19.37 4.57
C PRO A 16 -3.83 -18.79 5.18
N LEU A 17 -4.13 -17.51 4.96
CA LEU A 17 -5.38 -16.91 5.44
C LEU A 17 -6.62 -17.52 4.77
N THR A 18 -6.52 -18.02 3.52
CA THR A 18 -7.68 -18.67 2.86
C THR A 18 -8.10 -19.96 3.54
N ALA A 19 -7.17 -20.66 4.20
CA ALA A 19 -7.47 -21.89 4.93
C ALA A 19 -8.28 -21.64 6.23
N TRP A 20 -8.22 -20.42 6.78
CA TRP A 20 -8.99 -20.06 7.97
C TRP A 20 -10.34 -19.43 7.59
N ARG A 21 -10.33 -18.27 6.93
CA ARG A 21 -11.55 -17.54 6.54
C ARG A 21 -11.31 -16.80 5.23
N TYR A 22 -12.06 -17.16 4.20
CA TYR A 22 -11.91 -16.57 2.87
C TYR A 22 -12.15 -15.05 2.87
N GLN A 23 -13.07 -14.53 3.71
CA GLN A 23 -13.33 -13.08 3.79
C GLN A 23 -12.11 -12.30 4.30
N VAL A 24 -11.35 -12.90 5.23
CA VAL A 24 -10.13 -12.33 5.80
C VAL A 24 -9.03 -12.35 4.74
N ALA A 25 -8.87 -13.47 4.03
CA ALA A 25 -7.90 -13.57 2.94
C ALA A 25 -8.18 -12.59 1.80
N LEU A 26 -9.44 -12.45 1.39
CA LEU A 26 -9.85 -11.47 0.39
C LEU A 26 -9.57 -10.04 0.85
N GLY A 27 -9.95 -9.69 2.08
CA GLY A 27 -9.66 -8.35 2.63
C GLY A 27 -8.16 -8.06 2.68
N TRP A 28 -7.36 -9.06 3.07
CA TRP A 28 -5.91 -8.94 3.05
C TRP A 28 -5.38 -8.69 1.62
N LEU A 29 -5.78 -9.51 0.65
CA LEU A 29 -5.32 -9.39 -0.74
C LEU A 29 -5.74 -8.05 -1.37
N ILE A 30 -6.98 -7.62 -1.15
CA ILE A 30 -7.48 -6.31 -1.60
C ILE A 30 -6.62 -5.20 -0.97
N GLY A 31 -6.37 -5.28 0.34
CA GLY A 31 -5.55 -4.30 1.03
C GLY A 31 -4.12 -4.23 0.50
N GLN A 32 -3.47 -5.38 0.26
CA GLN A 32 -2.12 -5.42 -0.32
C GLN A 32 -2.10 -4.90 -1.76
N PHE A 33 -3.10 -5.25 -2.56
CA PHE A 33 -3.23 -4.75 -3.93
C PHE A 33 -3.32 -3.22 -3.98
N VAL A 34 -4.14 -2.63 -3.11
CA VAL A 34 -4.27 -1.18 -2.96
C VAL A 34 -2.93 -0.54 -2.58
N MET A 35 -2.20 -1.12 -1.64
CA MET A 35 -0.89 -0.59 -1.22
C MET A 35 0.15 -0.64 -2.35
N ILE A 36 0.17 -1.72 -3.14
CA ILE A 36 1.02 -1.83 -4.32
C ILE A 36 0.65 -0.76 -5.34
N LEU A 37 -0.64 -0.55 -5.58
CA LEU A 37 -1.13 0.45 -6.53
C LEU A 37 -0.73 1.87 -6.11
N ILE A 38 -0.85 2.20 -4.82
CA ILE A 38 -0.38 3.49 -4.28
C ILE A 38 1.13 3.65 -4.43
N GLU A 39 1.92 2.60 -4.18
CA GLU A 39 3.37 2.69 -4.35
C GLU A 39 3.75 2.95 -5.82
N MET A 40 3.08 2.29 -6.76
CA MET A 40 3.29 2.48 -8.19
C MET A 40 2.91 3.89 -8.64
N THR A 41 1.74 4.39 -8.24
CA THR A 41 1.29 5.73 -8.60
C THR A 41 2.15 6.80 -7.95
N ARG A 42 2.65 6.57 -6.74
CA ARG A 42 3.62 7.46 -6.10
C ARG A 42 4.88 7.61 -6.94
N THR A 43 5.52 6.52 -7.38
CA THR A 43 6.73 6.61 -8.19
C THR A 43 6.49 7.40 -9.47
N LEU A 44 5.41 7.09 -10.20
CA LEU A 44 5.04 7.81 -11.42
C LEU A 44 4.75 9.30 -11.16
N PHE A 45 4.04 9.61 -10.06
CA PHE A 45 3.69 10.98 -9.70
C PHE A 45 4.92 11.81 -9.36
N TYR A 46 5.80 11.28 -8.50
CA TYR A 46 7.03 11.96 -8.11
C TYR A 46 7.94 12.20 -9.33
N ASP A 47 8.13 11.20 -10.19
CA ASP A 47 8.95 11.32 -11.40
C ASP A 47 8.36 12.31 -12.41
N GLN A 48 7.03 12.45 -12.49
CA GLN A 48 6.39 13.31 -13.48
C GLN A 48 6.18 14.76 -13.02
N ILE A 49 5.95 15.00 -11.73
CA ILE A 49 5.50 16.32 -11.24
C ILE A 49 6.58 17.09 -10.50
N LEU A 50 7.47 16.42 -9.76
CA LEU A 50 8.57 17.12 -9.07
C LEU A 50 9.75 17.43 -10.00
N THR A 51 9.91 16.65 -11.07
CA THR A 51 11.01 16.81 -12.03
C THR A 51 10.69 17.80 -13.14
N ARG A 52 9.43 18.27 -13.26
CA ARG A 52 9.04 19.27 -14.25
C ARG A 52 9.25 20.69 -13.70
N PRO A 53 9.74 21.64 -14.51
CA PRO A 53 9.97 23.02 -14.10
C PRO A 53 8.67 23.78 -13.75
N ASN A 54 7.49 23.26 -14.14
CA ASN A 54 6.19 23.86 -13.90
C ASN A 54 5.33 22.98 -12.97
N PHE A 55 5.72 22.89 -11.70
CA PHE A 55 4.88 22.28 -10.67
C PHE A 55 3.51 22.99 -10.61
N ARG A 56 2.41 22.22 -10.68
CA ARG A 56 1.05 22.76 -10.52
C ARG A 56 0.41 22.20 -9.24
N ILE A 57 0.02 23.10 -8.34
CA ILE A 57 -0.67 22.77 -7.08
C ILE A 57 -1.92 21.92 -7.33
N SER A 58 -2.67 22.18 -8.41
CA SER A 58 -3.86 21.41 -8.76
C SER A 58 -3.57 19.93 -9.01
N GLN A 59 -2.44 19.59 -9.62
CA GLN A 59 -2.04 18.19 -9.85
C GLN A 59 -1.70 17.48 -8.53
N TYR A 60 -1.08 18.20 -7.60
CA TYR A 60 -0.81 17.70 -6.25
C TYR A 60 -2.10 17.43 -5.47
N ILE A 61 -3.04 18.39 -5.46
CA ILE A 61 -4.35 18.20 -4.83
C ILE A 61 -5.07 16.98 -5.41
N MET A 62 -5.06 16.82 -6.74
CA MET A 62 -5.70 15.69 -7.41
C MET A 62 -5.09 14.34 -6.98
N TYR A 63 -3.77 14.28 -6.84
CA TYR A 63 -3.08 13.08 -6.34
C TYR A 63 -3.42 12.76 -4.88
N VAL A 64 -3.50 13.77 -4.02
CA VAL A 64 -3.92 13.57 -2.62
C VAL A 64 -5.33 13.01 -2.56
N LEU A 65 -6.27 13.59 -3.31
CA LEU A 65 -7.66 13.10 -3.39
C LEU A 65 -7.72 11.67 -3.94
N PHE A 66 -7.00 11.40 -5.02
CA PHE A 66 -6.90 10.06 -5.60
C PHE A 66 -6.39 9.03 -4.57
N THR A 67 -5.34 9.38 -3.83
CA THR A 67 -4.77 8.50 -2.79
C THR A 67 -5.78 8.22 -1.67
N ILE A 68 -6.50 9.26 -1.21
CA ILE A 68 -7.54 9.11 -0.18
C ILE A 68 -8.65 8.18 -0.67
N ILE A 69 -9.14 8.39 -1.89
CA ILE A 69 -10.24 7.57 -2.47
C ILE A 69 -9.82 6.11 -2.60
N ILE A 70 -8.59 5.84 -3.05
CA ILE A 70 -8.10 4.46 -3.20
C ILE A 70 -7.91 3.75 -1.87
N ILE A 71 -7.51 4.46 -0.80
CA ILE A 71 -7.38 3.87 0.53
C ILE A 71 -8.76 3.66 1.16
N ALA A 72 -9.58 4.72 1.15
CA ALA A 72 -10.85 4.75 1.84
C ALA A 72 -11.92 3.91 1.12
N GLY A 73 -11.94 3.88 -0.21
CA GLY A 73 -12.95 3.18 -1.00
C GLY A 73 -13.10 1.70 -0.63
N PRO A 74 -12.04 0.88 -0.68
CA PRO A 74 -12.08 -0.53 -0.29
C PRO A 74 -12.45 -0.74 1.18
N LEU A 75 -11.96 0.13 2.06
CA LEU A 75 -12.25 0.05 3.50
C LEU A 75 -13.72 0.35 3.78
N LEU A 76 -14.25 1.45 3.25
CA LEU A 76 -15.66 1.81 3.33
C LEU A 76 -16.53 0.70 2.71
N PHE A 77 -16.18 0.23 1.52
CA PHE A 77 -16.86 -0.89 0.86
C PHE A 77 -16.94 -2.12 1.75
N SER A 78 -15.84 -2.52 2.40
CA SER A 78 -15.85 -3.66 3.32
C SER A 78 -16.74 -3.45 4.54
N PHE A 79 -16.87 -2.22 5.05
CA PHE A 79 -17.77 -1.93 6.16
C PHE A 79 -19.25 -2.11 5.82
N TYR A 80 -19.62 -1.86 4.56
CA TYR A 80 -20.98 -2.12 4.04
C TYR A 80 -21.19 -3.59 3.64
N PHE A 81 -20.16 -4.26 3.11
CA PHE A 81 -20.22 -5.63 2.61
C PHE A 81 -19.42 -6.63 3.47
N ARG A 82 -19.65 -6.59 4.79
CA ARG A 82 -18.91 -7.43 5.76
C ARG A 82 -19.05 -8.95 5.52
N GLY A 83 -20.11 -9.38 4.84
CA GLY A 83 -20.31 -10.79 4.46
C GLY A 83 -19.32 -11.30 3.42
N PHE A 84 -18.72 -10.41 2.63
CA PHE A 84 -17.78 -10.75 1.56
C PHE A 84 -16.33 -10.45 1.93
N VAL A 85 -16.10 -9.31 2.61
CA VAL A 85 -14.75 -8.82 2.89
C VAL A 85 -14.67 -8.32 4.33
N GLU A 86 -13.69 -8.80 5.09
CA GLU A 86 -13.48 -8.39 6.48
C GLU A 86 -12.74 -7.04 6.54
N PRO A 87 -13.32 -5.97 7.11
CA PRO A 87 -12.70 -4.64 7.14
C PRO A 87 -11.38 -4.61 7.89
N LEU A 88 -11.30 -5.36 9.00
CA LEU A 88 -10.09 -5.45 9.81
C LEU A 88 -8.93 -6.08 9.05
N ALA A 89 -9.21 -6.96 8.07
CA ALA A 89 -8.17 -7.56 7.24
C ALA A 89 -7.57 -6.54 6.25
N ILE A 90 -8.40 -5.68 5.66
CA ILE A 90 -7.92 -4.56 4.81
C ILE A 90 -7.06 -3.61 5.65
N PHE A 91 -7.54 -3.24 6.84
CA PHE A 91 -6.80 -2.37 7.75
C PHE A 91 -5.44 -2.97 8.15
N ALA A 92 -5.42 -4.25 8.52
CA ALA A 92 -4.19 -4.96 8.85
C ALA A 92 -3.21 -5.01 7.66
N ALA A 93 -3.71 -5.18 6.44
CA ALA A 93 -2.89 -5.14 5.23
C ALA A 93 -2.26 -3.75 5.01
N TYR A 94 -3.02 -2.67 5.19
CA TYR A 94 -2.48 -1.31 5.11
C TYR A 94 -1.41 -1.06 6.18
N PHE A 95 -1.72 -1.44 7.42
CA PHE A 95 -0.85 -1.21 8.55
C PHE A 95 0.46 -2.00 8.45
N SER A 96 0.39 -3.28 8.07
CA SER A 96 1.57 -4.14 7.87
C SER A 96 2.49 -3.60 6.76
N SER A 97 1.94 -3.14 5.63
CA SER A 97 2.72 -2.48 4.58
C SER A 97 3.45 -1.24 5.11
N ARG A 98 2.83 -0.43 5.98
CA ARG A 98 3.48 0.75 6.59
C ARG A 98 4.56 0.37 7.59
N ILE A 99 4.31 -0.62 8.45
CA ILE A 99 5.33 -1.14 9.39
C ILE A 99 6.55 -1.61 8.60
N LEU A 100 6.36 -2.40 7.55
CA LEU A 100 7.48 -2.92 6.76
C LEU A 100 8.24 -1.81 6.06
N MET A 101 7.57 -0.78 5.54
CA MET A 101 8.26 0.39 4.98
C MET A 101 9.09 1.12 6.06
N PHE A 102 8.52 1.30 7.25
CA PHE A 102 9.21 1.92 8.37
C PHE A 102 10.45 1.12 8.81
N LEU A 103 10.30 -0.20 8.98
CA LEU A 103 11.41 -1.10 9.33
C LEU A 103 12.49 -1.07 8.26
N ASN A 104 12.13 -1.21 6.97
CA ASN A 104 13.11 -1.16 5.87
C ASN A 104 13.89 0.16 5.86
N ASN A 105 13.23 1.29 6.13
CA ASN A 105 13.89 2.59 6.17
C ASN A 105 14.85 2.71 7.36
N ILE A 106 14.48 2.22 8.55
CA ILE A 106 15.37 2.17 9.73
C ILE A 106 16.63 1.35 9.42
N PHE A 107 16.46 0.14 8.90
CA PHE A 107 17.59 -0.75 8.62
C PHE A 107 18.45 -0.28 7.44
N SER A 108 17.88 0.48 6.49
CA SER A 108 18.68 1.05 5.38
C SER A 108 19.60 2.18 5.84
N LYS A 109 19.13 3.05 6.75
CA LYS A 109 19.95 4.16 7.29
C LYS A 109 21.14 3.65 8.11
N GLY A 110 21.04 2.47 8.73
CA GLY A 110 22.15 1.85 9.44
C GLY A 110 23.30 1.39 8.52
N LYS A 111 23.06 1.14 7.22
CA LYS A 111 24.12 0.69 6.30
C LYS A 111 24.99 1.81 5.75
N GLU A 112 24.47 3.03 5.65
CA GLU A 112 25.26 4.18 5.19
C GLU A 112 26.24 4.68 6.27
N TYR A 113 25.95 4.46 7.56
CA TYR A 113 26.76 4.97 8.67
C TYR A 113 27.95 4.07 9.07
N HIS A 114 28.02 2.86 8.53
CA HIS A 114 29.13 1.92 8.80
C HIS A 114 30.07 1.73 7.59
N ALA A 115 29.86 2.49 6.52
CA ALA A 115 30.69 2.48 5.31
C ALA A 115 31.50 3.78 5.11
N SER A 116 31.50 4.69 6.09
CA SER A 116 32.31 5.92 6.12
C SER A 116 33.48 5.79 7.08
#